data_AF-A0A356SFC3-F1
#
_entry.id   AF-A0A356SFC3-F1
#
_cell.length_a   1.000
_cell.length_b   1.000
_cell.length_c   1.000
_cell.angle_alpha   90.00
_cell.angle_beta   90.00
_cell.angle_gamma   90.00
#
_symmetry.space_group_name_H-M   'P 1'
#
loop_
_entity.id
_entity.type
_entity.pdbx_description
1 polymer ?
#
loop_
_entity_poly.entity_id
_entity_poly.type
_entity_poly.pdbx_seq_one_letter_code
_entity_poly.pdbx_strand_id
1 'polypeptide(L)' 'ILPLPILALPKQGCINVHASLLPRWRGAAPIHRAIESGDTETGVTIMQMDPGLDTGD' A
#
# COMPACT_ATOMS: atom_id res chain seq x y z
N ILE A 1 -7.44 -9.17 -3.70
CA ILE A 1 -8.02 -7.96 -4.31
C ILE A 1 -9.41 -7.75 -3.73
N LEU A 2 -9.74 -6.53 -3.31
CA LEU A 2 -11.11 -6.18 -2.91
C LEU A 2 -11.88 -5.77 -4.18
N PRO A 3 -13.00 -6.43 -4.52
CA PRO A 3 -13.84 -6.00 -5.64
C PRO A 3 -14.37 -4.57 -5.42
N LEU A 4 -14.55 -3.80 -6.49
CA LEU A 4 -15.03 -2.41 -6.41
C LEU A 4 -16.31 -2.22 -5.57
N PRO A 5 -17.33 -3.12 -5.66
CA PRO A 5 -18.52 -2.99 -4.81
C PRO A 5 -18.22 -3.09 -3.31
N ILE A 6 -17.20 -3.87 -2.93
CA ILE A 6 -16.76 -4.02 -1.53
C ILE A 6 -15.92 -2.82 -1.11
N LEU A 7 -15.02 -2.36 -2.00
CA LEU A 7 -14.18 -1.18 -1.75
C LEU A 7 -15.03 0.08 -1.48
N ALA A 8 -16.14 0.23 -2.21
CA ALA A 8 -17.06 1.35 -2.09
C ALA A 8 -18.18 1.17 -1.02
N LEU A 9 -18.27 -0.01 -0.40
CA LEU A 9 -19.35 -0.31 0.56
C LEU A 9 -19.25 0.50 1.87
N PRO A 10 -18.06 0.65 2.49
CA PRO A 10 -17.96 1.41 3.74
C PRO A 10 -18.09 2.91 3.48
N LYS A 11 -18.78 3.62 4.38
CA LYS A 11 -18.98 5.08 4.30
C LYS A 11 -17.68 5.89 4.19
N GLN A 12 -16.60 5.38 4.80
CA GLN A 12 -15.29 6.04 4.83
C GLN A 12 -14.26 5.32 3.95
N GLY A 13 -14.71 4.42 3.06
CA GLY A 13 -13.82 3.59 2.24
C GLY A 13 -13.03 2.56 3.04
N CYS A 14 -11.98 2.01 2.42
CA CYS A 14 -11.08 1.04 3.02
C CYS A 14 -9.67 1.62 3.20
N ILE A 15 -9.07 1.36 4.36
CA ILE A 15 -7.68 1.73 4.65
C ILE A 15 -6.80 0.49 4.53
N ASN A 16 -5.62 0.65 3.94
CA ASN A 16 -4.56 -0.35 3.96
C ASN A 16 -3.33 0.17 4.72
N VAL A 17 -2.60 -0.74 5.35
CA VAL A 17 -1.29 -0.46 5.96
C VAL A 17 -0.24 -1.15 5.11
N HIS A 18 0.55 -0.37 4.37
CA HIS A 18 1.58 -0.87 3.47
C HIS A 18 2.97 -0.71 4.08
N ALA A 19 3.79 -1.77 4.04
CA ALA A 19 5.09 -1.83 4.72
C ALA A 19 6.24 -1.20 3.90
N SER A 20 5.98 -0.03 3.30
CA SER A 20 7.02 0.86 2.74
C SER A 20 6.51 2.30 2.73
N LEU A 21 7.42 3.23 2.42
CA LEU A 21 7.08 4.63 2.13
C LEU A 21 6.60 4.73 0.67
N LEU A 22 5.30 4.61 0.45
CA LEU A 22 4.70 4.75 -0.88
C LEU A 22 5.07 6.12 -1.51
N PRO A 23 5.29 6.19 -2.84
CA PRO A 23 5.06 5.15 -3.84
C PRO A 23 6.21 4.14 -4.00
N ARG A 24 7.27 4.24 -3.19
CA ARG A 24 8.41 3.31 -3.25
C ARG A 24 7.95 1.92 -2.79
N TRP A 25 8.41 0.87 -3.47
CA TRP A 25 8.11 -0.53 -3.15
C TRP A 25 6.62 -0.90 -3.08
N ARG A 26 5.81 -0.41 -4.02
CA ARG A 26 4.52 -1.05 -4.33
C ARG A 26 4.70 -2.56 -4.59
N GLY A 27 3.67 -3.34 -4.31
CA GLY A 27 3.64 -4.78 -4.53
C GLY A 27 3.96 -5.60 -3.27
N ALA A 28 4.19 -6.89 -3.47
CA ALA A 28 4.01 -7.89 -2.40
C ALA A 28 5.17 -8.01 -1.38
N ALA A 29 6.37 -7.51 -1.68
CA ALA A 29 7.57 -7.76 -0.85
C ALA A 29 8.36 -6.48 -0.50
N PRO A 30 7.73 -5.42 0.00
CA PRO A 30 8.39 -4.12 0.17
C PRO A 30 9.60 -4.15 1.12
N ILE A 31 9.50 -4.86 2.23
CA ILE A 31 10.58 -4.99 3.23
C ILE A 31 11.81 -5.65 2.60
N HIS A 32 11.61 -6.77 1.90
CA HIS A 32 12.71 -7.51 1.27
C HIS A 32 13.43 -6.65 0.24
N ARG A 33 12.68 -5.90 -0.58
CA ARG A 33 13.25 -5.05 -1.62
C ARG A 33 14.00 -3.85 -1.05
N ALA A 34 13.51 -3.24 0.02
CA ALA A 34 14.23 -2.17 0.72
C ALA A 34 15.58 -2.66 1.29
N ILE A 35 15.62 -3.88 1.83
CA ILE A 35 16.88 -4.49 2.31
C ILE A 35 17.82 -4.80 1.15
N GLU A 36 17.32 -5.44 0.08
CA GLU A 36 18.10 -5.81 -1.10
C GLU A 36 18.70 -4.59 -1.81
N SER A 37 17.98 -3.47 -1.87
CA SER A 37 18.46 -2.23 -2.47
C SER A 37 19.40 -1.43 -1.55
N GLY A 38 19.55 -1.83 -0.30
CA GLY A 38 20.34 -1.10 0.69
C GLY A 38 19.72 0.24 1.08
N ASP A 39 18.39 0.33 1.12
CA ASP A 39 17.70 1.55 1.58
C ASP A 39 18.08 1.82 3.04
N THR A 40 18.63 3.02 3.30
CA THR A 40 18.98 3.45 4.67
C THR A 40 17.77 3.86 5.49
N GLU A 41 16.64 4.08 4.83
CA GLU A 41 15.36 4.43 5.43
C GLU A 41 14.22 3.76 4.67
N THR A 42 13.27 3.22 5.42
CA THR A 42 11.98 2.72 4.93
C THR A 42 10.95 2.93 6.04
N GLY A 43 9.71 2.51 5.83
CA GLY A 43 8.67 2.77 6.82
C GLY A 43 7.35 2.11 6.47
N VAL A 44 6.26 2.74 6.93
CA VAL A 44 4.90 2.29 6.74
C VAL A 44 4.06 3.44 6.23
N THR A 45 3.24 3.20 5.20
CA THR A 45 2.21 4.12 4.73
C THR A 45 0.84 3.59 5.12
N ILE A 46 0.01 4.44 5.73
CA ILE A 46 -1.42 4.22 5.86
C ILE A 46 -2.06 4.87 4.64
N MET A 47 -2.78 4.10 3.82
CA MET A 47 -3.36 4.60 2.57
C MET A 47 -4.88 4.36 2.50
N GLN A 48 -5.60 5.32 1.93
CA GLN A 48 -6.96 5.20 1.46
C GLN A 48 -6.96 4.42 0.14
N MET A 49 -7.48 3.20 0.16
CA MET A 49 -7.42 2.29 -1.00
C MET A 49 -8.22 2.81 -2.19
N ASP A 50 -7.66 2.61 -3.38
CA ASP A 50 -8.31 2.79 -4.69
C ASP A 50 -8.38 1.43 -5.44
N PRO A 51 -8.88 1.36 -6.68
CA PRO A 51 -8.94 0.11 -7.44
C PRO A 51 -7.58 -0.44 -7.89
N GLY A 52 -6.51 0.36 -7.83
CA GLY A 52 -5.19 -0.07 -8.26
C GLY A 52 -4.41 -0.78 -7.15
N LEU A 53 -3.23 -1.27 -7.50
CA LEU A 53 -2.36 -2.00 -6.58
C LEU A 53 -1.42 -1.01 -5.87
N ASP A 54 -1.67 -0.77 -4.59
CA ASP A 54 -0.88 0.12 -3.72
C ASP A 54 -0.78 1.56 -4.26
N THR A 55 -1.83 2.02 -4.93
CA THR A 55 -1.92 3.33 -5.62
C THR A 55 -2.74 4.39 -4.90
N GLY A 56 -3.41 4.02 -3.81
CA GLY A 56 -4.27 4.89 -3.02
C GLY A 56 -3.56 6.08 -2.36
N ASP A 57 -4.38 7.03 -1.89
CA ASP A 57 -3.95 8.30 -1.28
C ASP A 57 -3.52 8.17 0.20
#